data_AF-A0A843C9T0-F1
#
_entry.id   AF-A0A843C9T0-F1
#
_cell.length_a   1.000
_cell.length_b   1.000
_cell.length_c   1.000
_cell.angle_alpha   90.00
_cell.angle_beta   90.00
_cell.angle_gamma   90.00
#
_symmetry.space_group_name_H-M   'P 1'
#
loop_
_entity.id
_entity.type
_entity.pdbx_description
1 polymer ?
#
loop_
_entity_poly.entity_id
_entity_poly.type
_entity_poly.pdbx_seq_one_letter_code
_entity_poly.pdbx_strand_id
1 'polypeptide(L)' 'MSGETEKKYGGKCIDCKSPLDLFEVDFEKGQRIMHCTHCSLYHFYKKDFFGNWKLKKAGQVSDFWKNSK' A
#
# COMPACT_ATOMS: atom_id res chain seq x y z
N MET A 1 20.51 20.96 11.41
CA MET A 1 20.44 19.71 10.61
C MET A 1 19.06 19.11 10.83
N SER A 2 18.07 19.56 10.07
CA SER A 2 16.72 19.00 10.11
C SER A 2 16.74 17.74 9.26
N GLY A 3 17.11 16.63 9.88
CA GLY A 3 17.00 15.31 9.28
C GLY A 3 15.52 14.98 9.18
N GLU A 4 14.86 15.54 8.16
CA GLU A 4 13.62 15.02 7.62
C GLU A 4 13.94 13.58 7.24
N THR A 5 13.71 12.64 8.17
CA THR A 5 13.43 11.27 7.80
C THR A 5 12.21 11.38 6.91
N GLU A 6 12.45 11.54 5.60
CA GLU A 6 11.53 11.16 4.55
C GLU A 6 10.99 9.82 5.06
N LYS A 7 9.75 9.85 5.57
CA LYS A 7 9.07 8.64 6.00
C LYS A 7 8.89 7.89 4.71
N LYS A 8 9.92 7.15 4.28
CA LYS A 8 9.86 6.23 3.16
C LYS A 8 8.68 5.37 3.54
N TYR A 9 7.57 5.60 2.85
CA TYR A 9 6.37 4.80 2.96
C TYR A 9 6.78 3.46 2.34
N GLY A 10 7.61 2.71 3.05
CA GLY A 10 8.47 1.66 2.52
C GLY A 10 8.07 0.36 3.17
N GLY A 11 6.89 -0.14 2.78
CA GLY A 11 6.55 -1.52 3.05
C GLY A 11 7.40 -2.45 2.18
N LYS A 12 7.58 -3.69 2.64
CA LYS A 12 8.05 -4.78 1.77
C LYS A 12 6.83 -5.54 1.27
N CYS A 13 6.89 -5.97 0.01
CA CYS A 13 5.87 -6.83 -0.54
C CYS A 13 5.74 -8.10 0.32
N ILE A 14 4.50 -8.48 0.66
CA ILE A 14 4.24 -9.69 1.44
C ILE A 14 4.76 -10.96 0.75
N ASP A 15 4.71 -10.96 -0.58
CA ASP A 15 5.03 -12.09 -1.45
C ASP A 15 6.54 -12.13 -1.75
N CYS A 16 7.04 -11.27 -2.65
CA CYS A 16 8.43 -11.28 -3.10
C CYS A 16 9.43 -10.51 -2.23
N LYS A 17 8.99 -9.92 -1.10
CA LYS A 17 9.81 -9.09 -0.18
C LYS A 17 10.50 -7.86 -0.80
N SER A 18 10.28 -7.59 -2.08
CA SER A 18 10.76 -6.39 -2.78
C SER A 18 10.16 -5.12 -2.18
N PRO A 19 10.81 -3.96 -2.34
CA PRO A 19 10.24 -2.69 -1.90
C PRO A 19 8.89 -2.41 -2.57
N LEU A 20 8.00 -1.79 -1.81
CA LEU A 20 6.74 -1.26 -2.32
C LEU A 20 6.89 0.24 -2.56
N ASP A 21 6.43 0.67 -3.72
CA ASP A 21 6.31 2.09 -4.07
C ASP A 21 4.93 2.61 -3.72
N LEU A 22 4.85 3.86 -3.28
CA LEU A 22 3.57 4.50 -3.00
C LEU A 22 2.86 4.76 -4.34
N PHE A 23 1.72 4.11 -4.55
CA PHE A 23 0.92 4.30 -5.76
C PHE A 23 -0.09 5.42 -5.56
N GLU A 24 -0.89 5.31 -4.50
CA GLU A 24 -1.94 6.28 -4.19
C GLU A 24 -2.15 6.36 -2.68
N VAL A 25 -2.49 7.53 -2.18
CA VAL A 25 -2.91 7.72 -0.79
C VAL A 25 -4.10 8.65 -0.73
N ASP A 26 -5.20 8.15 -0.19
CA ASP A 26 -6.42 8.88 0.08
C ASP A 26 -6.46 9.18 1.59
N PHE A 27 -6.16 10.43 1.94
CA PHE A 27 -6.15 10.87 3.33
C PHE A 27 -7.57 11.04 3.89
N GLU A 28 -8.56 11.34 3.06
CA GLU A 28 -9.95 11.51 3.48
C GLU A 28 -10.57 10.17 3.88
N LYS A 29 -10.32 9.12 3.09
CA LYS A 29 -10.77 7.75 3.37
C LYS A 29 -9.82 6.97 4.27
N GLY A 30 -8.65 7.54 4.58
CA GLY A 30 -7.57 6.86 5.29
C GLY A 30 -7.13 5.58 4.56
N GLN A 31 -7.04 5.63 3.23
CA GLN A 31 -6.57 4.50 2.41
C GLN A 31 -5.20 4.80 1.83
N ARG A 32 -4.37 3.78 1.73
CA ARG A 32 -3.04 3.86 1.14
C ARG A 32 -2.80 2.64 0.29
N ILE A 33 -2.51 2.85 -0.97
CA ILE A 33 -2.23 1.81 -1.95
C ILE A 33 -0.73 1.85 -2.24
N MET A 34 -0.09 0.70 -2.11
CA MET A 34 1.31 0.54 -2.48
C MET A 34 1.41 -0.49 -3.60
N HIS A 35 2.35 -0.28 -4.50
CA HIS A 35 2.57 -1.13 -5.66
C HIS A 35 3.96 -1.76 -5.60
N CYS A 36 4.00 -3.07 -5.78
CA CYS A 36 5.24 -3.83 -5.89
C CYS A 36 5.77 -3.74 -7.31
N THR A 37 6.88 -3.03 -7.52
CA THR A 37 7.50 -2.90 -8.86
C THR A 37 8.05 -4.22 -9.42
N HIS A 38 8.28 -5.22 -8.55
CA HIS A 38 8.84 -6.51 -8.96
C HIS A 38 7.80 -7.58 -9.29
N CYS A 39 6.65 -7.54 -8.62
CA CYS A 39 5.61 -8.59 -8.67
C CYS A 39 4.25 -8.06 -9.14
N SER A 40 4.16 -6.75 -9.37
CA SER A 40 2.96 -6.04 -9.81
C SER A 40 1.73 -6.23 -8.90
N LEU A 41 1.97 -6.63 -7.64
CA LEU A 41 0.94 -6.71 -6.62
C LEU A 41 0.66 -5.35 -6.00
N TYR A 42 -0.61 -5.08 -5.77
CA TYR A 42 -1.10 -3.89 -5.09
C TYR A 42 -1.48 -4.23 -3.65
N HIS A 43 -0.87 -3.53 -2.70
CA HIS A 43 -1.07 -3.64 -1.26
C HIS A 43 -1.94 -2.50 -0.77
N PHE A 44 -3.16 -2.84 -0.38
CA PHE A 44 -4.15 -1.92 0.15
C PHE A 44 -4.04 -1.86 1.65
N TYR A 45 -3.60 -0.72 2.16
CA TYR A 45 -3.59 -0.38 3.56
C TYR A 45 -4.78 0.53 3.87
N LYS A 46 -5.39 0.31 5.03
CA LYS A 46 -6.40 1.20 5.58
C LYS A 46 -5.96 1.64 6.97
N LYS A 47 -6.10 2.93 7.24
CA LYS A 47 -5.88 3.52 8.55
C LYS A 47 -7.03 3.08 9.46
N ASP A 48 -6.68 2.52 10.61
CA ASP A 48 -7.66 2.21 11.64
C ASP A 48 -8.01 3.45 12.47
N PHE A 49 -8.98 3.32 13.37
CA PHE A 49 -9.45 4.41 14.23
C PHE A 49 -8.36 4.92 15.21
N PHE A 50 -7.31 4.13 15.43
CA PHE A 50 -6.14 4.49 16.25
C PHE A 50 -5.00 5.12 15.44
N GLY A 51 -5.16 5.24 14.12
CA GLY A 51 -4.21 5.88 13.23
C GLY A 51 -3.12 4.96 12.66
N ASN A 52 -3.20 3.66 12.89
CA ASN A 52 -2.26 2.67 12.36
C ASN A 52 -2.68 2.21 10.96
N TRP A 53 -1.70 2.01 10.08
CA TRP A 53 -1.92 1.47 8.75
C TRP A 53 -1.95 -0.05 8.78
N LYS A 54 -3.11 -0.64 8.52
CA LYS A 54 -3.27 -2.10 8.47
C LYS A 54 -3.46 -2.57 7.04
N LEU A 55 -2.68 -3.57 6.61
CA LEU A 55 -2.88 -4.21 5.32
C LEU A 55 -4.24 -4.91 5.33
N LYS A 56 -5.12 -4.53 4.40
CA LYS A 56 -6.45 -5.12 4.21
C LYS A 56 -6.43 -6.19 3.14
N LYS A 57 -5.76 -5.93 2.02
CA LYS A 57 -5.68 -6.85 0.90
C LYS A 57 -4.40 -6.63 0.11
N ALA A 58 -3.84 -7.70 -0.44
CA ALA A 58 -2.79 -7.66 -1.43
C ALA A 58 -3.22 -8.54 -2.61
N GLY A 59 -3.05 -8.07 -3.85
CA GLY A 59 -3.47 -8.81 -5.03
C GLY A 59 -3.11 -8.08 -6.33
N GLN A 60 -3.28 -8.73 -7.48
CA GLN A 60 -3.13 -8.01 -8.75
C GLN A 60 -4.33 -7.12 -8.98
N VAL A 61 -4.15 -6.02 -9.72
CA VAL A 61 -5.25 -5.10 -10.08
C VAL A 61 -6.42 -5.86 -10.73
N SER A 62 -6.13 -6.88 -11.55
CA SER A 62 -7.12 -7.74 -12.20
C SER A 62 -8.02 -8.50 -11.21
N ASP A 63 -7.49 -8.90 -10.05
CA ASP A 63 -8.26 -9.59 -9.00
C ASP A 63 -9.22 -8.65 -8.25
N PHE A 64 -9.01 -7.34 -8.33
CA PHE A 64 -9.95 -6.36 -7.77
C PHE A 64 -11.06 -6.02 -8.75
N TRP A 65 -10.76 -5.95 -10.05
CA TRP A 65 -11.72 -5.58 -11.09
C TRP A 65 -12.66 -6.72 -11.48
N LYS A 66 -12.28 -7.99 -11.24
CA LYS A 66 -13.15 -9.15 -11.47
C LYS A 66 -14.39 -9.22 -10.58
N ASN A 67 -14.47 -8.41 -9.51
CA ASN A 67 -15.58 -8.44 -8.55
C ASN A 67 -16.68 -7.41 -8.83
N SER A 68 -16.72 -6.82 -10.03
CA SER A 68 -17.73 -5.83 -10.45
C SER A 68 -18.79 -6.43 -11.40
N LYS A 69 -19.17 -7.69 -11.21
CA LYS A 69 -20.19 -8.38 -12.03
C LYS A 69 -21.36 -8.85 -11.18
#